data_AF-A0AAQ1RVT4-F1
#
_entry.id   AF-A0AAQ1RVT4-F1
#
_cell.length_a   1.000
_cell.length_b   1.000
_cell.length_c   1.000
_cell.angle_alpha   90.00
_cell.angle_beta   90.00
_cell.angle_gamma   90.00
#
_symmetry.space_group_name_H-M   'P 1'
#
loop_
_entity.id
_entity.type
_entity.pdbx_description
1 polymer ?
#
loop_
_entity_poly.entity_id
_entity_poly.type
_entity_poly.pdbx_seq_one_letter_code
_entity_poly.pdbx_strand_id
1 'polypeptide(L)'
;MNFLEKLCYLMEKNKLNRHSLSVACGIPYNTINSWYKQGYEGLKLTSLRKLADFFDTSLDFWVKDGPIEELELDEEVARFLEEYRQLSESDRKVVRETARRLLKK
;
A
#
# COMPACT_ATOMS: atom_id res chain seq x y z
N MET A 1 -11.84 1.60 8.63
CA MET A 1 -11.18 0.31 8.40
C MET A 1 -10.09 0.09 9.44
N ASN A 2 -10.22 -0.97 10.21
CA ASN A 2 -9.20 -1.46 11.14
C ASN A 2 -8.12 -2.27 10.40
N PHE A 3 -7.09 -2.74 11.13
CA PHE A 3 -5.98 -3.52 10.57
C PHE A 3 -6.44 -4.73 9.73
N LEU A 4 -7.36 -5.55 10.26
CA LEU A 4 -7.82 -6.75 9.55
C LEU A 4 -8.64 -6.41 8.31
N GLU A 5 -9.48 -5.37 8.40
CA GLU A 5 -10.26 -4.90 7.25
C GLU A 5 -9.35 -4.43 6.12
N LYS A 6 -8.30 -3.67 6.42
CA LYS A 6 -7.29 -3.24 5.44
C LYS A 6 -6.54 -4.40 4.83
N LEU A 7 -6.14 -5.37 5.67
CA LEU A 7 -5.45 -6.57 5.21
C LEU A 7 -6.34 -7.37 4.26
N CYS A 8 -7.61 -7.58 4.61
CA CYS A 8 -8.57 -8.29 3.78
C CYS A 8 -8.80 -7.57 2.44
N TYR A 9 -9.00 -6.25 2.46
CA TYR A 9 -9.16 -5.45 1.23
C TYR A 9 -7.95 -5.58 0.30
N LEU A 10 -6.74 -5.41 0.82
CA LEU A 10 -5.52 -5.52 0.02
C LEU A 10 -5.30 -6.94 -0.48
N MET A 11 -5.63 -7.96 0.31
CA MET A 11 -5.56 -9.35 -0.14
C MET A 11 -6.55 -9.62 -1.27
N GLU A 12 -7.80 -9.17 -1.17
CA GLU A 12 -8.83 -9.33 -2.19
C GLU A 12 -8.42 -8.63 -3.50
N LYS A 13 -8.01 -7.35 -3.42
CA LYS A 13 -7.52 -6.55 -4.56
C LYS A 13 -6.36 -7.22 -5.30
N ASN A 14 -5.47 -7.89 -4.56
CA ASN A 14 -4.30 -8.58 -5.11
C ASN A 14 -4.54 -10.09 -5.37
N LYS A 15 -5.77 -10.60 -5.23
CA LYS A 15 -6.13 -12.02 -5.40
C LYS A 15 -5.30 -12.97 -4.53
N LEU A 16 -5.00 -12.56 -3.30
CA LEU A 16 -4.22 -13.31 -2.32
C LEU A 16 -5.11 -14.01 -1.30
N ASN A 17 -4.67 -15.19 -0.88
CA ASN A 17 -5.17 -15.85 0.33
C ASN A 17 -4.09 -15.82 1.41
N ARG A 18 -4.43 -16.25 2.64
CA ARG A 18 -3.50 -16.17 3.79
C ARG A 18 -2.20 -16.95 3.56
N HIS A 19 -2.26 -18.04 2.82
CA HIS A 19 -1.08 -18.82 2.47
C HIS A 19 -0.21 -18.09 1.44
N SER A 20 -0.79 -17.60 0.35
CA SER A 20 -0.03 -16.86 -0.66
C SER A 20 0.54 -15.55 -0.13
N LEU A 21 -0.19 -14.85 0.75
CA LEU A 21 0.32 -13.68 1.47
C LEU A 21 1.54 -14.05 2.33
N SER A 22 1.46 -15.13 3.10
CA SER A 22 2.56 -15.59 3.95
C SER A 22 3.86 -15.79 3.17
N VAL A 23 3.76 -16.47 2.03
CA VAL A 23 4.90 -16.72 1.14
C VAL A 23 5.42 -15.41 0.55
N ALA A 24 4.52 -14.53 0.08
CA ALA A 24 4.89 -13.32 -0.64
C ALA A 24 5.52 -12.23 0.25
N CYS A 25 4.99 -12.00 1.45
CA CYS A 25 5.51 -10.97 2.37
C CYS A 25 6.50 -11.53 3.42
N GLY A 26 6.74 -12.84 3.42
CA GLY A 26 7.67 -13.49 4.35
C GLY A 26 7.23 -13.43 5.82
N ILE A 27 5.93 -13.29 6.09
CA ILE A 27 5.35 -13.39 7.44
C ILE A 27 4.85 -14.83 7.64
N PRO A 28 5.24 -15.54 8.71
CA PRO A 28 4.80 -16.91 8.91
C PRO A 28 3.28 -17.06 8.91
N TYR A 29 2.76 -18.08 8.24
CA TYR A 29 1.32 -18.33 8.11
C TYR A 29 0.61 -18.33 9.47
N ASN A 30 1.23 -18.95 10.49
CA ASN A 30 0.67 -19.00 11.83
C ASN A 30 0.53 -17.61 12.47
N THR A 31 1.42 -16.67 12.15
CA THR A 31 1.33 -15.28 12.61
C THR A 31 0.17 -14.56 11.93
N ILE A 32 -0.01 -14.76 10.62
CA ILE A 32 -1.16 -14.19 9.91
C ILE A 32 -2.45 -14.78 10.49
N ASN A 33 -2.50 -16.10 10.66
CA ASN A 33 -3.67 -16.79 11.18
C ASN A 33 -4.01 -16.41 12.63
N SER A 34 -3.00 -16.09 13.47
CA SER A 34 -3.25 -15.62 14.83
C SER A 34 -3.96 -14.27 14.85
N TRP A 35 -3.70 -13.36 13.90
CA TRP A 35 -4.40 -12.07 13.86
C TRP A 35 -5.91 -12.23 13.71
N TYR A 36 -6.36 -13.22 12.92
CA TYR A 36 -7.79 -13.52 12.74
C TYR A 36 -8.42 -14.24 13.93
N LYS A 37 -7.63 -15.04 14.68
CA LYS A 37 -8.16 -15.89 15.76
C LYS A 37 -8.05 -15.26 17.14
N GLN A 38 -6.95 -14.55 17.38
CA GLN A 38 -6.52 -14.05 18.70
C GLN A 38 -6.51 -12.51 18.74
N GLY A 39 -6.76 -11.86 17.61
CA GLY A 39 -6.65 -10.41 17.50
C GLY A 39 -5.23 -9.94 17.19
N TYR A 40 -5.08 -8.62 17.11
CA TYR A 40 -3.88 -7.95 16.59
C TYR A 40 -3.34 -6.86 17.53
N GLU A 41 -3.72 -6.84 18.80
CA GLU A 41 -3.19 -5.91 19.81
C GLU A 41 -1.66 -6.00 19.95
N GLY A 42 -1.10 -7.21 19.83
CA GLY A 42 0.35 -7.46 19.93
C GLY A 42 1.12 -7.33 18.61
N LEU A 43 0.61 -6.56 17.63
CA LEU A 43 1.21 -6.55 16.30
C LEU A 43 2.64 -5.98 16.33
N LYS A 44 3.58 -6.74 15.77
CA LYS A 44 4.99 -6.34 15.76
C LYS A 44 5.25 -5.37 14.60
N LEU A 45 6.04 -4.33 14.87
CA LEU A 45 6.47 -3.36 13.85
C LEU A 45 7.23 -4.02 12.68
N THR A 46 7.89 -5.15 12.91
CA THR A 46 8.52 -5.95 11.84
C THR A 46 7.50 -6.54 10.87
N SER A 47 6.34 -6.99 11.36
CA SER A 47 5.24 -7.45 10.51
C SER A 47 4.63 -6.29 9.73
N LEU A 48 4.45 -5.12 10.36
CA LEU A 48 3.97 -3.92 9.68
C LEU A 48 4.90 -3.48 8.55
N ARG A 49 6.22 -3.46 8.78
CA ARG A 49 7.21 -3.15 7.73
C ARG A 49 7.09 -4.11 6.54
N LYS A 50 7.02 -5.42 6.80
CA LYS A 50 6.85 -6.42 5.74
C LYS A 50 5.58 -6.21 4.93
N LEU A 51 4.46 -5.87 5.57
CA LEU A 51 3.20 -5.57 4.88
C LEU A 51 3.29 -4.24 4.11
N ALA A 52 3.89 -3.22 4.70
CA ALA A 52 4.13 -1.91 4.09
C ALA A 52 4.96 -2.04 2.80
N ASP A 53 6.09 -2.73 2.88
CA ASP A 53 6.98 -2.98 1.75
C ASP A 53 6.30 -3.83 0.67
N PHE A 54 5.51 -4.83 1.07
CA PHE A 54 4.83 -5.72 0.13
C PHE A 54 3.66 -5.06 -0.62
N PHE A 55 2.85 -4.27 0.07
CA PHE A 55 1.67 -3.61 -0.50
C PHE A 55 1.93 -2.18 -1.00
N ASP A 56 3.17 -1.71 -0.92
CA ASP A 56 3.55 -0.32 -1.23
C ASP A 56 2.70 0.70 -0.47
N THR A 57 2.63 0.52 0.86
CA THR A 57 1.85 1.38 1.77
C THR A 57 2.74 1.99 2.85
N SER A 58 2.30 3.09 3.46
CA SER A 58 3.00 3.66 4.62
C SER A 58 2.74 2.85 5.89
N LEU A 59 3.59 2.98 6.92
CA LEU A 59 3.30 2.39 8.23
C LEU A 59 2.04 3.00 8.87
N ASP A 60 1.81 4.29 8.66
CA ASP A 60 0.62 5.00 9.16
C ASP A 60 -0.68 4.40 8.64
N PHE A 61 -0.70 3.94 7.39
CA PHE A 61 -1.85 3.24 6.81
C PHE A 61 -2.27 2.05 7.67
N TRP A 62 -1.34 1.32 8.26
CA TRP A 62 -1.66 0.14 9.06
C TRP A 62 -2.06 0.46 10.50
N VAL A 63 -1.53 1.55 11.07
CA VAL A 63 -1.71 1.89 12.49
C VAL A 63 -2.96 2.74 12.73
N LYS A 64 -3.30 3.64 11.81
CA LYS A 64 -4.41 4.58 12.01
C LYS A 64 -5.73 3.96 11.57
N ASP A 65 -6.64 3.69 12.49
CA ASP A 65 -8.01 3.33 12.13
C ASP A 65 -8.70 4.50 11.41
N GLY A 66 -9.35 4.18 10.30
CA GLY A 66 -9.97 5.20 9.45
C GLY A 66 -10.38 4.60 8.10
N PRO A 67 -11.20 5.30 7.31
CA PRO A 67 -11.42 4.90 5.92
C PRO A 67 -10.05 4.69 5.25
N ILE A 68 -9.94 3.68 4.38
CA ILE A 68 -8.88 3.74 3.39
C ILE A 68 -9.20 5.00 2.61
N GLU A 69 -8.40 6.04 2.77
CA GLU A 69 -8.30 7.05 1.74
C GLU A 69 -7.81 6.26 0.52
N GLU A 70 -8.75 5.67 -0.25
CA GLU A 70 -8.55 5.69 -1.68
C GLU A 70 -8.20 7.13 -1.92
N LEU A 71 -6.97 7.38 -2.38
CA LEU A 71 -6.68 8.68 -2.94
C LEU A 71 -7.75 8.80 -4.02
N GLU A 72 -8.85 9.46 -3.69
CA GLU A 72 -9.78 10.02 -4.64
C GLU A 72 -8.90 11.03 -5.36
N LEU A 73 -8.16 10.50 -6.31
CA LEU A 73 -7.50 11.30 -7.30
C LEU A 73 -8.67 11.97 -7.98
N ASP A 74 -8.70 13.29 -7.88
CA ASP A 74 -9.60 14.04 -8.72
C ASP A 74 -9.34 13.63 -10.19
N GLU A 75 -10.35 13.86 -11.02
CA GLU A 75 -10.31 13.42 -12.42
C GLU A 75 -9.07 13.94 -13.17
N GLU A 76 -8.54 15.10 -12.77
CA GLU A 76 -7.34 15.69 -13.34
C GLU A 76 -6.10 14.88 -12.95
N VAL A 77 -5.91 14.58 -11.67
CA VAL A 77 -4.76 13.80 -11.18
C VAL A 77 -4.80 12.37 -11.71
N ALA A 78 -5.97 11.75 -11.77
CA ALA A 78 -6.14 10.40 -12.34
C ALA A 78 -5.74 10.38 -13.83
N ARG A 79 -6.20 11.37 -14.60
CA ARG A 79 -5.87 11.52 -16.02
C ARG A 79 -4.38 11.75 -16.24
N PHE A 80 -3.77 12.63 -15.44
CA PHE A 80 -2.33 12.90 -15.51
C PHE A 80 -1.50 11.64 -15.23
N LEU A 81 -1.91 10.80 -14.27
CA LEU A 81 -1.21 9.53 -14.00
C LEU A 81 -1.27 8.57 -15.19
N GLU A 82 -2.42 8.47 -15.87
CA GLU A 82 -2.54 7.64 -17.07
C GLU A 82 -1.65 8.16 -18.21
N GLU A 83 -1.62 9.46 -18.44
CA GLU A 83 -0.71 10.08 -19.40
C GLU A 83 0.75 9.82 -19.03
N TYR A 84 1.13 10.02 -17.76
CA TYR A 84 2.48 9.78 -17.26
C TYR A 84 2.93 8.31 -17.42
N ARG A 85 2.01 7.35 -17.26
CA ARG A 85 2.29 5.93 -17.46
C ARG A 85 2.63 5.59 -18.91
N GLN A 86 2.10 6.34 -19.88
CA GLN A 86 2.38 6.12 -21.30
C GLN A 86 3.71 6.73 -21.77
N LEU A 87 4.31 7.63 -20.97
CA LEU A 87 5.56 8.29 -21.31
C LEU A 87 6.78 7.36 -21.27
N SER A 88 7.77 7.68 -22.11
CA SER A 88 9.10 7.05 -22.07
C SER A 88 9.85 7.41 -20.78
N GLU A 89 10.85 6.60 -20.41
CA GLU A 89 11.71 6.90 -19.25
C GLU A 89 12.39 8.28 -19.34
N SER A 90 12.81 8.70 -20.54
CA SER A 90 13.39 10.03 -20.75
C SER A 90 12.37 11.14 -20.50
N ASP A 91 11.13 10.98 -20.96
CA ASP A 91 10.09 12.01 -20.81
C ASP A 91 9.60 12.08 -19.35
N ARG A 92 9.47 10.93 -18.69
CA ARG A 92 9.16 10.85 -17.25
C ARG A 92 10.19 11.59 -16.40
N LYS A 93 11.47 11.56 -16.80
CA LYS A 93 12.54 12.32 -16.14
C LYS A 93 12.35 13.82 -16.27
N VAL A 94 12.00 14.30 -17.47
CA VAL A 94 11.71 15.73 -17.71
C VAL A 94 10.53 16.22 -16.87
N VAL A 95 9.44 15.45 -16.83
CA VAL A 95 8.26 15.77 -16.00
C VAL A 95 8.66 15.87 -14.52
N ARG A 96 9.46 14.91 -14.01
CA ARG A 96 9.92 14.90 -12.62
C ARG A 96 10.81 16.10 -12.29
N GLU A 97 11.73 16.47 -13.18
CA GLU A 97 12.60 17.64 -13.00
C GLU A 97 11.81 18.95 -13.00
N THR A 98 10.80 19.04 -13.87
CA THR A 98 9.90 20.19 -13.95
C THR A 98 9.08 20.35 -12.68
N ALA A 99 8.45 19.27 -12.21
CA ALA A 99 7.70 19.26 -10.95
C ALA A 99 8.60 19.68 -9.76
N ARG A 100 9.82 19.14 -9.67
CA ARG A 100 10.79 19.52 -8.63
C ARG A 100 11.17 21.00 -8.69
N ARG A 101 11.28 21.59 -9.88
CA ARG A 101 11.58 23.02 -10.04
C ARG A 101 10.41 23.88 -9.57
N LEU A 102 9.17 23.47 -9.86
CA LEU A 102 7.96 24.20 -9.46
C LEU A 102 7.73 24.13 -7.94
N LEU A 103 7.99 22.99 -7.31
CA LEU A 103 7.84 22.78 -5.86
C LEU A 103 8.93 23.42 -4.99
N LYS A 104 10.05 23.87 -5.59
CA LYS A 104 11.16 24.53 -4.89
C LYS A 104 11.05 26.06 -4.88
N LYS A 105 9.93 26.61 -5.36
CA LYS A 105 9.58 28.02 -5.16
C LYS A 105 8.88 28.18 -3.83
#